data_AF-A0A5B7BUL9-F1
#
_entry.id   AF-A0A5B7BUL9-F1
#
_cell.length_a   1.000
_cell.length_b   1.000
_cell.length_c   1.000
_cell.angle_alpha   90.00
_cell.angle_beta   90.00
_cell.angle_gamma   90.00
#
_symmetry.space_group_name_H-M   'P 1'
#
loop_
_entity.id
_entity.type
_entity.pdbx_description
1 polymer ?
#
loop_
_entity_poly.entity_id
_entity_poly.type
_entity_poly.pdbx_seq_one_letter_code
_entity_poly.pdbx_strand_id
1 'polypeptide(L)'
;RFLLKPSSLISNSVLQHENLRTSNSIQIMDTVEASSDDQNDDGGDLSIDNQKISDDLRELQIQNDSLLACLEALRIEYQSLQSTSAATEENMILLQQQKGEALKQNVDLVEAIEEVSGERDSLRNELHGLEVSSREREDELLRKIDEELREKEDVRNELEASRERIKEFLDEKSEKIRVFSEYLESLRSVKECLVRVIESMDEDKVGSVVDEGEDLKEDLGLDEEWRVFSVEVKAVSKLASLVESKLSEYQEMRKKEKKELENSVVSLTEENRDNNSLLRIALVEKESVERSLNRLKGHNEQKRGAILQIAERGLLKVGFGFMIGTGTNEPSLDNSGSNTGGKSDGSECEEEVVSLASTVERIMKNLRLEITQLRRSLEESRSDTERLQSLTEKQAQTIAENTFYIKELEDRETMLAQNVEELLMEIKETEEEVARWREACELEVEAGKNVVDDRDKVASILKQELEKTKAALDISNGKLKLKEELAAAAMTAQAAAERSLQLADSRAAELRVRIEELTRQLEEAESRERSNCPKVRHICWPWRALKVNPANNTNTRAQRVRRMLPEMQALLHYNV
;
A
#
# COMPACT_ATOMS: atom_id res chain seq x y z
N ARG A 1 9.90 -24.17 38.86
CA ARG A 1 11.00 -24.46 39.82
C ARG A 1 11.29 -23.15 40.55
N PHE A 2 11.16 -23.11 41.90
CA PHE A 2 11.26 -21.91 42.76
C PHE A 2 10.21 -20.82 42.44
N LEU A 3 9.31 -20.32 43.31
CA LEU A 3 9.32 -20.01 44.77
C LEU A 3 10.20 -18.79 45.10
N LEU A 4 9.75 -17.71 45.79
CA LEU A 4 8.49 -17.47 46.55
C LEU A 4 7.91 -16.04 46.38
N LYS A 5 6.59 -15.93 46.59
CA LYS A 5 5.94 -14.96 47.51
C LYS A 5 5.21 -15.79 48.58
N PRO A 6 4.69 -15.23 49.70
CA PRO A 6 4.93 -13.93 50.32
C PRO A 6 5.52 -14.07 51.74
N SER A 7 5.62 -12.98 52.51
CA SER A 7 5.66 -13.02 53.99
C SER A 7 5.02 -11.76 54.58
N SER A 8 3.91 -11.92 55.30
CA SER A 8 3.47 -10.98 56.34
C SER A 8 3.87 -11.56 57.70
N LEU A 9 4.35 -10.71 58.62
CA LEU A 9 4.54 -11.10 60.01
C LEU A 9 4.02 -10.01 60.94
N ILE A 10 2.92 -10.36 61.60
CA ILE A 10 2.49 -9.74 62.86
C ILE A 10 3.47 -10.18 63.95
N SER A 11 3.89 -9.27 64.80
CA SER A 11 4.49 -9.60 66.10
C SER A 11 3.76 -8.85 67.20
N ASN A 12 3.40 -9.59 68.25
CA ASN A 12 2.60 -9.13 69.38
C ASN A 12 3.41 -9.26 70.67
N SER A 13 3.00 -8.52 71.71
CA SER A 13 3.41 -8.71 73.12
C SER A 13 4.86 -8.27 73.47
N VAL A 14 5.23 -8.01 74.75
CA VAL A 14 4.51 -8.24 76.02
C VAL A 14 4.97 -7.27 77.13
N LEU A 15 4.09 -7.00 78.12
CA LEU A 15 4.35 -6.36 79.43
C LEU A 15 4.81 -4.87 79.41
N GLN A 16 4.63 -4.07 80.48
CA GLN A 16 4.13 -4.36 81.84
C GLN A 16 2.85 -3.56 82.20
N HIS A 17 2.04 -4.12 83.10
CA HIS A 17 1.14 -3.34 83.96
C HIS A 17 1.94 -2.69 85.09
N GLU A 18 1.52 -1.51 85.55
CA GLU A 18 1.60 -1.21 86.98
C GLU A 18 0.35 -0.44 87.44
N ASN A 19 -0.27 -0.91 88.52
CA ASN A 19 -1.43 -0.29 89.16
C ASN A 19 -0.98 0.29 90.50
N LEU A 20 -1.20 1.59 90.73
CA LEU A 20 -1.19 2.14 92.09
C LEU A 20 -2.46 2.96 92.36
N ARG A 21 -3.51 2.23 92.79
CA ARG A 21 -4.48 2.78 93.74
C ARG A 21 -3.85 2.72 95.13
N THR A 22 -3.74 3.85 95.81
CA THR A 22 -3.68 3.88 97.28
C THR A 22 -4.67 4.91 97.79
N SER A 23 -5.84 4.43 98.20
CA SER A 23 -6.70 5.16 99.12
C SER A 23 -5.98 5.34 100.47
N ASN A 24 -6.23 6.43 101.16
CA ASN A 24 -6.20 6.44 102.63
C ASN A 24 -7.06 7.58 103.17
N SER A 25 -8.26 7.25 103.62
CA SER A 25 -8.98 8.07 104.60
C SER A 25 -8.39 7.77 105.97
N ILE A 26 -8.01 8.81 106.73
CA ILE A 26 -7.86 8.69 108.18
C ILE A 26 -8.75 9.75 108.82
N GLN A 27 -9.66 9.28 109.66
CA GLN A 27 -10.66 10.02 110.40
C GLN A 27 -10.51 9.57 111.86
N ILE A 28 -10.20 10.50 112.77
CA ILE A 28 -10.04 10.23 114.20
C ILE A 28 -10.81 11.30 114.98
N MET A 29 -11.53 10.87 116.02
CA MET A 29 -12.39 11.69 116.87
C MET A 29 -11.75 11.96 118.24
N ASP A 30 -12.04 13.14 118.78
CA ASP A 30 -12.46 13.49 120.16
C ASP A 30 -11.86 12.81 121.42
N THR A 31 -11.97 13.56 122.54
CA THR A 31 -11.94 13.14 123.96
C THR A 31 -10.56 12.90 124.63
N VAL A 32 -10.27 13.24 125.90
CA VAL A 32 -10.98 14.00 126.98
C VAL A 32 -10.02 14.33 128.17
N GLU A 33 -10.29 15.41 128.95
CA GLU A 33 -9.83 15.71 130.36
C GLU A 33 -8.30 15.89 130.66
N ALA A 34 -7.82 16.51 131.78
CA ALA A 34 -8.39 17.34 132.87
C ALA A 34 -7.26 18.07 133.70
N SER A 35 -7.64 18.89 134.70
CA SER A 35 -6.83 19.32 135.89
C SER A 35 -5.73 20.39 135.66
N SER A 36 -5.22 21.21 136.61
CA SER A 36 -5.60 21.72 137.98
C SER A 36 -4.40 22.54 138.55
N ASP A 37 -4.44 23.55 139.44
CA ASP A 37 -5.46 24.44 140.08
C ASP A 37 -4.74 25.77 140.44
N ASP A 38 -5.39 26.85 140.93
CA ASP A 38 -5.51 27.31 142.34
C ASP A 38 -6.49 28.54 142.35
N GLN A 39 -7.38 28.82 143.32
CA GLN A 39 -7.22 29.19 144.75
C GLN A 39 -6.39 30.48 144.98
N ASN A 40 -6.74 31.49 145.79
CA ASN A 40 -7.81 31.85 146.76
C ASN A 40 -7.77 33.42 146.90
N ASP A 41 -8.58 34.21 147.60
CA ASP A 41 -9.88 34.26 148.30
C ASP A 41 -9.91 35.65 149.03
N ASP A 42 -10.99 35.98 149.75
CA ASP A 42 -11.19 37.11 150.68
C ASP A 42 -11.35 38.53 150.08
N GLY A 43 -11.95 39.44 150.86
CA GLY A 43 -12.43 40.75 150.39
C GLY A 43 -12.24 41.91 151.37
N GLY A 44 -12.83 43.07 151.06
CA GLY A 44 -12.74 44.28 151.86
C GLY A 44 -13.49 45.46 151.24
N ASP A 45 -14.13 46.28 152.09
CA ASP A 45 -14.87 47.48 151.69
C ASP A 45 -13.98 48.74 151.67
N LEU A 46 -14.46 49.77 150.96
CA LEU A 46 -14.23 51.22 151.09
C LEU A 46 -13.77 51.99 149.84
N SER A 47 -14.73 52.80 149.36
CA SER A 47 -14.55 54.21 148.96
C SER A 47 -13.85 54.61 147.65
N ILE A 48 -14.70 54.91 146.65
CA ILE A 48 -14.63 56.10 145.77
C ILE A 48 -13.29 56.38 145.05
N ASP A 49 -13.11 55.78 143.88
CA ASP A 49 -12.57 56.47 142.67
C ASP A 49 -12.86 55.74 141.32
N ASN A 50 -13.74 54.73 141.33
CA ASN A 50 -13.88 53.76 140.22
C ASN A 50 -14.62 54.25 138.96
N GLN A 51 -15.33 55.38 138.99
CA GLN A 51 -16.26 55.73 137.89
C GLN A 51 -15.54 55.94 136.55
N LYS A 52 -14.38 56.61 136.57
CA LYS A 52 -13.62 56.91 135.35
C LYS A 52 -13.05 55.65 134.69
N ILE A 53 -12.54 54.71 135.50
CA ILE A 53 -12.00 53.43 135.04
C ILE A 53 -13.10 52.60 134.35
N SER A 54 -14.36 52.70 134.82
CA SER A 54 -15.48 51.97 134.21
C SER A 54 -15.87 52.49 132.82
N ASP A 55 -15.74 53.79 132.56
CA ASP A 55 -16.03 54.36 131.24
C ASP A 55 -14.85 54.13 130.28
N ASP A 56 -13.60 54.31 130.74
CA ASP A 56 -12.39 53.97 129.99
C ASP A 56 -12.38 52.47 129.58
N LEU A 57 -12.79 51.56 130.48
CA LEU A 57 -12.92 50.12 130.21
C LEU A 57 -13.99 49.83 129.15
N ARG A 58 -15.10 50.58 129.16
CA ARG A 58 -16.20 50.40 128.20
C ARG A 58 -15.83 50.90 126.81
N GLU A 59 -15.09 52.00 126.72
CA GLU A 59 -14.56 52.48 125.44
C GLU A 59 -13.50 51.52 124.89
N LEU A 60 -12.60 50.99 125.73
CA LEU A 60 -11.70 49.89 125.37
C LEU A 60 -12.47 48.66 124.85
N GLN A 61 -13.60 48.32 125.46
CA GLN A 61 -14.40 47.16 125.05
C GLN A 61 -15.04 47.37 123.67
N ILE A 62 -15.57 48.56 123.39
CA ILE A 62 -16.08 48.93 122.04
C ILE A 62 -14.95 48.97 121.01
N GLN A 63 -13.75 49.44 121.37
CA GLN A 63 -12.57 49.38 120.50
C GLN A 63 -12.15 47.93 120.22
N ASN A 64 -12.26 47.04 121.21
CA ASN A 64 -11.93 45.62 121.07
C ASN A 64 -12.95 44.86 120.21
N ASP A 65 -14.25 45.13 120.38
CA ASP A 65 -15.32 44.59 119.53
C ASP A 65 -15.18 45.09 118.08
N SER A 66 -14.79 46.36 117.89
CA SER A 66 -14.46 46.93 116.57
C SER A 66 -13.22 46.28 115.93
N LEU A 67 -12.18 46.00 116.73
CA LEU A 67 -10.99 45.26 116.28
C LEU A 67 -11.33 43.81 115.91
N LEU A 68 -12.19 43.14 116.68
CA LEU A 68 -12.69 41.80 116.35
C LEU A 68 -13.47 41.80 115.03
N ALA A 69 -14.37 42.76 114.82
CA ALA A 69 -15.10 42.91 113.56
C ALA A 69 -14.15 43.18 112.37
N CYS A 70 -13.11 44.00 112.55
CA CYS A 70 -12.06 44.19 111.54
C CYS A 70 -11.23 42.93 111.28
N LEU A 71 -10.91 42.14 112.31
CA LEU A 71 -10.18 40.87 112.17
C LEU A 71 -11.03 39.79 111.47
N GLU A 72 -12.34 39.73 111.73
CA GLU A 72 -13.25 38.83 111.02
C GLU A 72 -13.47 39.26 109.56
N ALA A 73 -13.60 40.56 109.28
CA ALA A 73 -13.62 41.07 107.92
C ALA A 73 -12.33 40.72 107.15
N LEU A 74 -11.16 40.95 107.76
CA LEU A 74 -9.86 40.59 107.19
C LEU A 74 -9.72 39.07 106.96
N ARG A 75 -10.28 38.25 107.85
CA ARG A 75 -10.33 36.79 107.71
C ARG A 75 -11.20 36.34 106.54
N ILE A 76 -12.35 37.00 106.33
CA ILE A 76 -13.25 36.73 105.20
C ILE A 76 -12.60 37.17 103.88
N GLU A 77 -11.95 38.34 103.84
CA GLU A 77 -11.16 38.77 102.67
C GLU A 77 -10.00 37.80 102.38
N TYR A 78 -9.27 37.35 103.41
CA TYR A 78 -8.20 36.35 103.24
C TYR A 78 -8.74 35.01 102.70
N GLN A 79 -9.88 34.52 103.18
CA GLN A 79 -10.52 33.31 102.66
C GLN A 79 -11.01 33.48 101.22
N SER A 80 -11.52 34.66 100.86
CA SER A 80 -11.89 35.02 99.48
C SER A 80 -10.66 35.06 98.57
N LEU A 81 -9.55 35.66 99.03
CA LEU A 81 -8.27 35.72 98.33
C LEU A 81 -7.65 34.32 98.17
N GLN A 82 -7.76 33.45 99.18
CA GLN A 82 -7.31 32.06 99.12
C GLN A 82 -8.14 31.23 98.13
N SER A 83 -9.47 31.39 98.14
CA SER A 83 -10.37 30.72 97.19
C SER A 83 -10.15 31.17 95.74
N THR A 84 -9.97 32.48 95.52
CA THR A 84 -9.66 33.02 94.19
C THR A 84 -8.25 32.63 93.73
N SER A 85 -7.26 32.54 94.63
CA SER A 85 -5.93 32.01 94.33
C SER A 85 -5.98 30.53 93.91
N ALA A 86 -6.74 29.69 94.61
CA ALA A 86 -6.91 28.29 94.23
C ALA A 86 -7.57 28.16 92.86
N ALA A 87 -8.61 28.96 92.59
CA ALA A 87 -9.27 28.99 91.29
C ALA A 87 -8.33 29.47 90.15
N THR A 88 -7.42 30.42 90.39
CA THR A 88 -6.44 30.82 89.36
C THR A 88 -5.35 29.77 89.15
N GLU A 89 -4.99 29.00 90.18
CA GLU A 89 -4.08 27.86 90.07
C GLU A 89 -4.68 26.70 89.27
N GLU A 90 -5.94 26.31 89.53
CA GLU A 90 -6.68 25.33 88.72
C GLU A 90 -6.80 25.76 87.25
N ASN A 91 -7.08 27.05 86.99
CA ASN A 91 -7.12 27.60 85.64
C ASN A 91 -5.75 27.58 84.94
N MET A 92 -4.64 27.81 85.67
CA MET A 92 -3.28 27.64 85.11
C MET A 92 -2.99 26.19 84.73
N ILE A 93 -3.37 25.23 85.58
CA ILE A 93 -3.20 23.79 85.30
C ILE A 93 -3.98 23.39 84.03
N LEU A 94 -5.24 23.83 83.92
CA LEU A 94 -6.08 23.56 82.76
C LEU A 94 -5.55 24.20 81.47
N LEU A 95 -5.09 25.46 81.52
CA LEU A 95 -4.40 26.12 80.40
C LEU A 95 -3.12 25.39 79.99
N GLN A 96 -2.34 24.90 80.96
CA GLN A 96 -1.10 24.17 80.70
C GLN A 96 -1.36 22.78 80.10
N GLN A 97 -2.44 22.10 80.50
CA GLN A 97 -2.90 20.87 79.86
C GLN A 97 -3.36 21.14 78.41
N GLN A 98 -4.24 22.12 78.18
CA GLN A 98 -4.70 22.50 76.84
C GLN A 98 -3.54 22.87 75.91
N LYS A 99 -2.52 23.59 76.43
CA LYS A 99 -1.28 23.87 75.70
C LYS A 99 -0.51 22.59 75.34
N GLY A 100 -0.45 21.60 76.23
CA GLY A 100 0.17 20.31 75.96
C GLY A 100 -0.56 19.50 74.89
N GLU A 101 -1.90 19.47 74.95
CA GLU A 101 -2.75 18.81 73.96
C GLU A 101 -2.65 19.48 72.58
N ALA A 102 -2.68 20.81 72.53
CA ALA A 102 -2.46 21.58 71.30
C ALA A 102 -1.03 21.41 70.75
N LEU A 103 -0.01 21.34 71.60
CA LEU A 103 1.37 21.03 71.15
C LEU A 103 1.44 19.64 70.53
N LYS A 104 0.79 18.64 71.14
CA LYS A 104 0.75 17.29 70.55
C LYS A 104 0.04 17.30 69.19
N GLN A 105 -1.12 17.93 69.07
CA GLN A 105 -1.84 18.04 67.79
C GLN A 105 -0.99 18.73 66.71
N ASN A 106 -0.15 19.71 67.05
CA ASN A 106 0.78 20.31 66.10
C ASN A 106 1.90 19.36 65.66
N VAL A 107 2.39 18.47 66.53
CA VAL A 107 3.36 17.41 66.15
C VAL A 107 2.69 16.40 65.23
N ASP A 108 1.52 15.87 65.64
CA ASP A 108 0.74 14.90 64.85
C ASP A 108 0.39 15.47 63.45
N LEU A 109 0.15 16.78 63.33
CA LEU A 109 -0.09 17.48 62.05
C LEU A 109 1.19 17.71 61.22
N VAL A 110 2.35 17.95 61.84
CA VAL A 110 3.62 18.12 61.12
C VAL A 110 4.06 16.79 60.51
N GLU A 111 3.94 15.68 61.25
CA GLU A 111 4.25 14.33 60.76
C GLU A 111 3.41 14.00 59.51
N ALA A 112 2.09 14.25 59.55
CA ALA A 112 1.20 14.08 58.40
C ALA A 112 1.54 15.01 57.20
N ILE A 113 2.06 16.21 57.44
CA ILE A 113 2.50 17.14 56.37
C ILE A 113 3.81 16.66 55.73
N GLU A 114 4.70 16.03 56.50
CA GLU A 114 5.93 15.42 56.00
C GLU A 114 5.62 14.16 55.17
N GLU A 115 4.73 13.28 55.64
CA GLU A 115 4.25 12.11 54.88
C GLU A 115 3.65 12.51 53.52
N VAL A 116 2.65 13.42 53.53
CA VAL A 116 1.99 13.91 52.30
C VAL A 116 2.98 14.66 51.38
N SER A 117 4.02 15.28 51.93
CA SER A 117 5.09 15.88 51.11
C SER A 117 5.97 14.82 50.45
N GLY A 118 6.29 13.74 51.16
CA GLY A 118 7.01 12.59 50.60
C GLY A 118 6.22 11.89 49.48
N GLU A 119 4.93 11.64 49.68
CA GLU A 119 4.03 11.09 48.65
C GLU A 119 3.96 11.99 47.41
N ARG A 120 3.73 13.30 47.62
CA ARG A 120 3.69 14.31 46.54
C ARG A 120 4.97 14.30 45.70
N ASP A 121 6.13 14.25 46.34
CA ASP A 121 7.41 14.34 45.64
C ASP A 121 7.81 12.99 45.01
N SER A 122 7.38 11.86 45.57
CA SER A 122 7.42 10.55 44.90
C SER A 122 6.57 10.55 43.62
N LEU A 123 5.32 10.99 43.70
CA LEU A 123 4.41 11.09 42.54
C LEU A 123 4.94 12.07 41.49
N ARG A 124 5.60 13.16 41.89
CA ARG A 124 6.26 14.09 40.96
C ARG A 124 7.40 13.41 40.20
N ASN A 125 8.21 12.61 40.87
CA ASN A 125 9.32 11.88 40.24
C ASN A 125 8.80 10.79 39.29
N GLU A 126 7.72 10.09 39.66
CA GLU A 126 7.05 9.11 38.79
C GLU A 126 6.44 9.77 37.54
N LEU A 127 5.72 10.88 37.71
CA LEU A 127 5.18 11.67 36.59
C LEU A 127 6.29 12.15 35.63
N HIS A 128 7.42 12.62 36.16
CA HIS A 128 8.53 13.05 35.31
C HIS A 128 9.22 11.88 34.58
N GLY A 129 9.35 10.72 35.22
CA GLY A 129 9.82 9.49 34.55
C GLY A 129 8.89 9.03 33.44
N LEU A 130 7.57 9.14 33.63
CA LEU A 130 6.55 8.85 32.62
C LEU A 130 6.56 9.88 31.47
N GLU A 131 6.73 11.17 31.77
CA GLU A 131 6.88 12.26 30.79
C GLU A 131 8.10 12.02 29.89
N VAL A 132 9.25 11.72 30.47
CA VAL A 132 10.48 11.38 29.72
C VAL A 132 10.27 10.12 28.87
N SER A 133 9.71 9.04 29.42
CA SER A 133 9.46 7.82 28.65
C SER A 133 8.42 7.99 27.54
N SER A 134 7.41 8.86 27.71
CA SER A 134 6.47 9.22 26.64
C SER A 134 7.22 9.89 25.50
N ARG A 135 8.02 10.90 25.82
CA ARG A 135 8.79 11.68 24.84
C ARG A 135 9.82 10.83 24.10
N GLU A 136 10.59 9.99 24.79
CA GLU A 136 11.53 9.05 24.14
C GLU A 136 10.83 8.11 23.14
N ARG A 137 9.60 7.70 23.46
CA ARG A 137 8.77 6.84 22.61
C ARG A 137 8.14 7.60 21.44
N GLU A 138 7.80 8.88 21.62
CA GLU A 138 7.37 9.78 20.55
C GLU A 138 8.54 10.07 19.58
N ASP A 139 9.74 10.39 20.09
CA ASP A 139 10.96 10.61 19.30
C ASP A 139 11.42 9.34 18.56
N GLU A 140 11.14 8.14 19.10
CA GLU A 140 11.34 6.84 18.42
C GLU A 140 10.31 6.59 17.31
N LEU A 141 9.05 6.96 17.51
CA LEU A 141 8.01 6.86 16.47
C LEU A 141 8.26 7.86 15.32
N LEU A 142 8.69 9.08 15.63
CA LEU A 142 9.08 10.08 14.61
C LEU A 142 10.24 9.56 13.74
N ARG A 143 11.29 9.01 14.34
CA ARG A 143 12.40 8.42 13.58
C ARG A 143 11.98 7.26 12.68
N LYS A 144 10.98 6.45 13.09
CA LYS A 144 10.42 5.39 12.24
C LYS A 144 9.58 5.93 11.09
N ILE A 145 8.78 6.97 11.33
CA ILE A 145 8.02 7.65 10.28
C ILE A 145 8.97 8.28 9.25
N ASP A 146 10.03 8.95 9.68
CA ASP A 146 11.03 9.54 8.78
C ASP A 146 11.76 8.49 7.93
N GLU A 147 12.08 7.32 8.48
CA GLU A 147 12.74 6.24 7.73
C GLU A 147 11.76 5.51 6.80
N GLU A 148 10.55 5.18 7.25
CA GLU A 148 9.48 4.66 6.38
C GLU A 148 9.16 5.61 5.21
N LEU A 149 9.26 6.93 5.41
CA LEU A 149 9.08 7.92 4.36
C LEU A 149 10.27 7.94 3.38
N ARG A 150 11.50 7.71 3.85
CA ARG A 150 12.69 7.55 3.01
C ARG A 150 12.54 6.32 2.11
N GLU A 151 12.26 5.16 2.71
CA GLU A 151 12.04 3.89 2.01
C GLU A 151 10.92 3.99 0.95
N LYS A 152 9.80 4.66 1.28
CA LYS A 152 8.68 4.87 0.34
C LYS A 152 8.99 5.84 -0.80
N GLU A 153 9.94 6.76 -0.62
CA GLU A 153 10.41 7.64 -1.71
C GLU A 153 11.43 6.91 -2.59
N ASP A 154 12.33 6.12 -2.01
CA ASP A 154 13.29 5.30 -2.77
C ASP A 154 12.58 4.25 -3.64
N VAL A 155 11.58 3.53 -3.08
CA VAL A 155 10.72 2.63 -3.86
C VAL A 155 9.92 3.36 -4.94
N ARG A 156 9.52 4.64 -4.72
CA ARG A 156 8.89 5.46 -5.76
C ARG A 156 9.86 5.78 -6.89
N ASN A 157 11.10 6.15 -6.56
CA ASN A 157 12.15 6.47 -7.52
C ASN A 157 12.48 5.25 -8.39
N GLU A 158 12.58 4.05 -7.80
CA GLU A 158 12.77 2.80 -8.54
C GLU A 158 11.56 2.47 -9.44
N LEU A 159 10.34 2.69 -8.94
CA LEU A 159 9.12 2.47 -9.73
C LEU A 159 9.04 3.44 -10.92
N GLU A 160 9.37 4.72 -10.75
CA GLU A 160 9.44 5.70 -11.83
C GLU A 160 10.53 5.34 -12.85
N ALA A 161 11.73 4.96 -12.40
CA ALA A 161 12.80 4.48 -13.26
C ALA A 161 12.48 3.15 -13.97
N SER A 162 11.63 2.29 -13.40
CA SER A 162 11.12 1.08 -14.08
C SER A 162 10.07 1.43 -15.14
N ARG A 163 9.20 2.40 -14.85
CA ARG A 163 8.19 2.91 -15.76
C ARG A 163 8.80 3.63 -16.96
N GLU A 164 9.89 4.36 -16.77
CA GLU A 164 10.64 4.99 -17.86
C GLU A 164 11.28 3.92 -18.77
N ARG A 165 11.98 2.92 -18.22
CA ARG A 165 12.52 1.78 -19.00
C ARG A 165 11.44 1.01 -19.77
N ILE A 166 10.26 0.79 -19.17
CA ILE A 166 9.10 0.17 -19.84
C ILE A 166 8.63 1.04 -21.01
N LYS A 167 8.61 2.37 -20.83
CA LYS A 167 8.26 3.30 -21.91
C LYS A 167 9.29 3.27 -23.04
N GLU A 168 10.59 3.31 -22.74
CA GLU A 168 11.66 3.19 -23.74
C GLU A 168 11.53 1.90 -24.56
N PHE A 169 11.27 0.77 -23.90
CA PHE A 169 11.05 -0.52 -24.57
C PHE A 169 9.79 -0.56 -25.44
N LEU A 170 8.71 0.10 -25.03
CA LEU A 170 7.49 0.25 -25.83
C LEU A 170 7.71 1.17 -27.03
N ASP A 171 8.42 2.29 -26.85
CA ASP A 171 8.82 3.20 -27.92
C ASP A 171 9.71 2.44 -28.93
N GLU A 172 10.69 1.64 -28.48
CA GLU A 172 11.52 0.77 -29.34
C GLU A 172 10.71 -0.30 -30.09
N LYS A 173 9.81 -1.04 -29.41
CA LYS A 173 8.94 -2.02 -30.12
C LYS A 173 8.06 -1.32 -31.15
N SER A 174 7.55 -0.12 -30.88
CA SER A 174 6.72 0.63 -31.84
C SER A 174 7.50 1.02 -33.11
N GLU A 175 8.75 1.46 -32.96
CA GLU A 175 9.66 1.76 -34.08
C GLU A 175 9.97 0.49 -34.88
N LYS A 176 10.23 -0.62 -34.19
CA LYS A 176 10.50 -1.92 -34.81
C LYS A 176 9.31 -2.43 -35.64
N ILE A 177 8.07 -2.27 -35.15
CA ILE A 177 6.83 -2.60 -35.88
C ILE A 177 6.66 -1.72 -37.12
N ARG A 178 6.97 -0.41 -37.02
CA ARG A 178 6.96 0.50 -38.18
C ARG A 178 7.91 0.00 -39.27
N VAL A 179 9.16 -0.29 -38.90
CA VAL A 179 10.18 -0.79 -39.83
C VAL A 179 9.79 -2.13 -40.46
N PHE A 180 9.19 -3.07 -39.71
CA PHE A 180 8.64 -4.29 -40.31
C PHE A 180 7.49 -4.04 -41.28
N SER A 181 6.65 -3.04 -41.03
CA SER A 181 5.55 -2.66 -41.93
C SER A 181 6.09 -2.14 -43.27
N GLU A 182 7.12 -1.29 -43.25
CA GLU A 182 7.80 -0.79 -44.45
C GLU A 182 8.46 -1.93 -45.26
N TYR A 183 9.08 -2.90 -44.58
CA TYR A 183 9.63 -4.10 -45.25
C TYR A 183 8.53 -5.03 -45.80
N LEU A 184 7.39 -5.18 -45.12
CA LEU A 184 6.23 -5.96 -45.60
C LEU A 184 5.63 -5.35 -46.87
N GLU A 185 5.46 -4.03 -46.92
CA GLU A 185 4.99 -3.34 -48.14
C GLU A 185 5.99 -3.47 -49.29
N SER A 186 7.29 -3.37 -48.99
CA SER A 186 8.37 -3.58 -49.96
C SER A 186 8.34 -5.01 -50.54
N LEU A 187 8.18 -6.04 -49.70
CA LEU A 187 8.06 -7.44 -50.14
C LEU A 187 6.80 -7.68 -50.97
N ARG A 188 5.66 -7.10 -50.60
CA ARG A 188 4.42 -7.20 -51.37
C ARG A 188 4.57 -6.56 -52.76
N SER A 189 5.25 -5.42 -52.85
CA SER A 189 5.59 -4.80 -54.14
C SER A 189 6.50 -5.70 -54.99
N VAL A 190 7.52 -6.35 -54.39
CA VAL A 190 8.36 -7.34 -55.10
C VAL A 190 7.54 -8.55 -55.57
N LYS A 191 6.62 -9.07 -54.75
CA LYS A 191 5.69 -10.15 -55.10
C LYS A 191 4.83 -9.80 -56.32
N GLU A 192 4.23 -8.61 -56.33
CA GLU A 192 3.48 -8.07 -57.48
C GLU A 192 4.34 -7.87 -58.73
N CYS A 193 5.62 -7.51 -58.58
CA CYS A 193 6.55 -7.43 -59.71
C CYS A 193 6.86 -8.81 -60.29
N LEU A 194 7.12 -9.82 -59.45
CA LEU A 194 7.38 -11.19 -59.88
C LEU A 194 6.16 -11.82 -60.58
N VAL A 195 4.95 -11.63 -60.04
CA VAL A 195 3.70 -12.09 -60.68
C VAL A 195 3.54 -11.49 -62.07
N ARG A 196 3.68 -10.16 -62.22
CA ARG A 196 3.61 -9.49 -63.53
C ARG A 196 4.66 -9.96 -64.53
N VAL A 197 5.87 -10.34 -64.05
CA VAL A 197 6.89 -10.94 -64.91
C VAL A 197 6.44 -12.32 -65.39
N ILE A 198 5.91 -13.19 -64.53
CA ILE A 198 5.38 -14.51 -64.92
C ILE A 198 4.25 -14.35 -65.95
N GLU A 199 3.28 -13.46 -65.69
CA GLU A 199 2.16 -13.16 -66.60
C GLU A 199 2.66 -12.68 -67.98
N SER A 200 3.72 -11.86 -68.03
CA SER A 200 4.32 -11.39 -69.28
C SER A 200 5.10 -12.46 -70.07
N MET A 201 5.29 -13.65 -69.50
CA MET A 201 6.04 -14.76 -70.11
C MET A 201 5.17 -15.98 -70.47
N ASP A 202 3.90 -16.01 -70.08
CA ASP A 202 3.01 -17.18 -70.21
C ASP A 202 1.62 -16.75 -70.72
N GLU A 203 1.56 -16.26 -71.97
CA GLU A 203 0.35 -15.70 -72.62
C GLU A 203 -0.87 -16.66 -72.59
N ASP A 204 -0.63 -17.98 -72.49
CA ASP A 204 -1.66 -19.02 -72.49
C ASP A 204 -2.17 -19.42 -71.08
N LYS A 205 -1.62 -18.88 -69.98
CA LYS A 205 -1.83 -19.48 -68.64
C LYS A 205 -2.17 -18.55 -67.47
N VAL A 206 -3.05 -17.58 -67.72
CA VAL A 206 -3.67 -16.75 -66.68
C VAL A 206 -4.47 -17.59 -65.67
N GLY A 207 -4.07 -17.56 -64.39
CA GLY A 207 -5.00 -17.75 -63.26
C GLY A 207 -4.83 -18.93 -62.29
N SER A 208 -3.68 -19.62 -62.20
CA SER A 208 -3.51 -20.71 -61.20
C SER A 208 -2.05 -20.92 -60.75
N VAL A 209 -1.60 -20.13 -59.75
CA VAL A 209 -0.26 -20.25 -59.12
C VAL A 209 -0.25 -19.90 -57.61
N VAL A 210 -1.15 -19.03 -57.12
CA VAL A 210 -1.04 -18.42 -55.77
C VAL A 210 -2.31 -18.56 -54.94
N ASP A 211 -2.66 -19.80 -54.56
CA ASP A 211 -3.53 -20.07 -53.41
C ASP A 211 -3.22 -21.43 -52.77
N GLU A 212 -2.19 -21.46 -51.92
CA GLU A 212 -1.95 -22.52 -50.93
C GLU A 212 -1.56 -21.84 -49.61
N GLY A 213 -2.59 -21.39 -48.88
CA GLY A 213 -2.48 -20.67 -47.61
C GLY A 213 -2.48 -21.54 -46.34
N GLU A 214 -2.28 -22.86 -46.46
CA GLU A 214 -2.30 -23.81 -45.34
C GLU A 214 -0.96 -24.54 -45.21
N ASP A 215 -0.17 -24.20 -44.17
CA ASP A 215 0.74 -25.09 -43.39
C ASP A 215 1.73 -24.28 -42.52
N LEU A 216 1.20 -23.50 -41.56
CA LEU A 216 1.96 -22.98 -40.40
C LEU A 216 1.07 -22.92 -39.15
N LYS A 217 0.56 -24.08 -38.73
CA LYS A 217 -0.08 -24.22 -37.41
C LYS A 217 0.98 -24.44 -36.34
N GLU A 218 0.78 -23.82 -35.17
CA GLU A 218 1.46 -24.18 -33.91
C GLU A 218 2.99 -23.92 -33.86
N ASP A 219 3.36 -22.64 -33.85
CA ASP A 219 4.63 -22.21 -33.24
C ASP A 219 4.34 -21.01 -32.31
N LEU A 220 4.58 -21.21 -31.01
CA LEU A 220 4.08 -20.39 -29.90
C LEU A 220 5.14 -19.43 -29.31
N GLY A 221 6.22 -19.16 -30.05
CA GLY A 221 7.32 -18.28 -29.60
C GLY A 221 7.61 -17.03 -30.45
N LEU A 222 6.93 -16.84 -31.58
CA LEU A 222 7.19 -15.71 -32.50
C LEU A 222 6.09 -14.64 -32.44
N ASP A 223 6.53 -13.37 -32.44
CA ASP A 223 5.67 -12.19 -32.62
C ASP A 223 4.84 -12.34 -33.92
N GLU A 224 3.55 -12.00 -33.88
CA GLU A 224 2.65 -12.29 -35.00
C GLU A 224 3.04 -11.54 -36.28
N GLU A 225 3.65 -10.36 -36.13
CA GLU A 225 4.27 -9.59 -37.22
C GLU A 225 5.37 -10.38 -37.96
N TRP A 226 6.21 -11.12 -37.22
CA TRP A 226 7.25 -11.99 -37.80
C TRP A 226 6.66 -13.22 -38.51
N ARG A 227 5.53 -13.76 -38.02
CA ARG A 227 4.83 -14.87 -38.68
C ARG A 227 4.35 -14.44 -40.08
N VAL A 228 3.70 -13.28 -40.17
CA VAL A 228 3.24 -12.69 -41.43
C VAL A 228 4.41 -12.40 -42.38
N PHE A 229 5.51 -11.83 -41.86
CA PHE A 229 6.74 -11.58 -42.63
C PHE A 229 7.35 -12.87 -43.20
N SER A 230 7.45 -13.93 -42.39
CA SER A 230 7.99 -15.23 -42.83
C SER A 230 7.18 -15.85 -43.97
N VAL A 231 5.85 -15.76 -43.93
CA VAL A 231 4.95 -16.24 -44.99
C VAL A 231 5.18 -15.48 -46.29
N GLU A 232 5.26 -14.15 -46.24
CA GLU A 232 5.40 -13.34 -47.47
C GLU A 232 6.79 -13.49 -48.09
N VAL A 233 7.86 -13.60 -47.30
CA VAL A 233 9.21 -13.95 -47.78
C VAL A 233 9.22 -15.31 -48.48
N LYS A 234 8.56 -16.33 -47.91
CA LYS A 234 8.43 -17.67 -48.53
C LYS A 234 7.66 -17.60 -49.85
N ALA A 235 6.59 -16.80 -49.94
CA ALA A 235 5.84 -16.60 -51.17
C ALA A 235 6.68 -15.91 -52.27
N VAL A 236 7.42 -14.85 -51.92
CA VAL A 236 8.35 -14.16 -52.83
C VAL A 236 9.46 -15.11 -53.32
N SER A 237 10.02 -15.94 -52.43
CA SER A 237 11.05 -16.91 -52.80
C SER A 237 10.53 -17.99 -53.75
N LYS A 238 9.33 -18.56 -53.50
CA LYS A 238 8.66 -19.47 -54.45
C LYS A 238 8.49 -18.82 -55.82
N LEU A 239 7.93 -17.60 -55.88
CA LEU A 239 7.70 -16.87 -57.15
C LEU A 239 9.00 -16.54 -57.89
N ALA A 240 10.08 -16.18 -57.18
CA ALA A 240 11.38 -15.92 -57.79
C ALA A 240 11.96 -17.17 -58.48
N SER A 241 11.86 -18.34 -57.83
CA SER A 241 12.30 -19.61 -58.44
C SER A 241 11.48 -20.00 -59.69
N LEU A 242 10.18 -19.65 -59.72
CA LEU A 242 9.32 -19.87 -60.88
C LEU A 242 9.61 -18.91 -62.05
N VAL A 243 9.96 -17.64 -61.75
CA VAL A 243 10.48 -16.70 -62.76
C VAL A 243 11.79 -17.23 -63.35
N GLU A 244 12.70 -17.74 -62.52
CA GLU A 244 13.99 -18.28 -62.98
C GLU A 244 13.80 -19.50 -63.90
N SER A 245 12.93 -20.45 -63.52
CA SER A 245 12.65 -21.63 -64.36
C SER A 245 12.02 -21.22 -65.69
N LYS A 246 10.99 -20.36 -65.67
CA LYS A 246 10.33 -19.84 -66.89
C LYS A 246 11.28 -19.07 -67.80
N LEU A 247 12.17 -18.26 -67.23
CA LEU A 247 13.20 -17.54 -67.98
C LEU A 247 14.20 -18.49 -68.63
N SER A 248 14.54 -19.60 -67.97
CA SER A 248 15.42 -20.63 -68.54
C SER A 248 14.75 -21.35 -69.73
N GLU A 249 13.47 -21.71 -69.62
CA GLU A 249 12.65 -22.33 -70.69
C GLU A 249 12.59 -21.41 -71.92
N TYR A 250 12.21 -20.14 -71.72
CA TYR A 250 12.14 -19.13 -72.79
C TYR A 250 13.50 -18.92 -73.47
N GLN A 251 14.58 -18.84 -72.70
CA GLN A 251 15.93 -18.74 -73.26
C GLN A 251 16.32 -19.98 -74.07
N GLU A 252 15.92 -21.18 -73.66
CA GLU A 252 16.21 -22.40 -74.42
C GLU A 252 15.39 -22.46 -75.72
N MET A 253 14.12 -22.07 -75.68
CA MET A 253 13.25 -21.94 -76.86
C MET A 253 13.85 -20.97 -77.89
N ARG A 254 14.25 -19.76 -77.46
CA ARG A 254 14.91 -18.77 -78.34
C ARG A 254 16.27 -19.26 -78.85
N LYS A 255 17.00 -20.11 -78.11
CA LYS A 255 18.24 -20.77 -78.58
C LYS A 255 17.95 -21.88 -79.61
N LYS A 256 16.79 -22.54 -79.57
CA LYS A 256 16.36 -23.54 -80.57
C LYS A 256 15.91 -22.84 -81.86
N GLU A 257 14.96 -21.91 -81.76
CA GLU A 257 14.47 -21.08 -82.87
C GLU A 257 15.63 -20.39 -83.61
N LYS A 258 16.58 -19.79 -82.89
CA LYS A 258 17.76 -19.19 -83.49
C LYS A 258 18.58 -20.21 -84.32
N LYS A 259 18.82 -21.41 -83.81
CA LYS A 259 19.56 -22.46 -84.53
C LYS A 259 18.79 -22.95 -85.77
N GLU A 260 17.48 -23.04 -85.69
CA GLU A 260 16.62 -23.41 -86.82
C GLU A 260 16.66 -22.35 -87.93
N LEU A 261 16.63 -21.06 -87.55
CA LEU A 261 16.83 -19.94 -88.48
C LEU A 261 18.26 -19.92 -89.07
N GLU A 262 19.30 -20.16 -88.26
CA GLU A 262 20.69 -20.25 -88.73
C GLU A 262 20.86 -21.42 -89.72
N ASN A 263 20.33 -22.60 -89.41
CA ASN A 263 20.32 -23.76 -90.31
C ASN A 263 19.55 -23.49 -91.61
N SER A 264 18.40 -22.81 -91.53
CA SER A 264 17.59 -22.42 -92.69
C SER A 264 18.35 -21.45 -93.60
N VAL A 265 19.03 -20.46 -93.02
CA VAL A 265 19.90 -19.53 -93.77
C VAL A 265 21.06 -20.28 -94.44
N VAL A 266 21.73 -21.20 -93.75
CA VAL A 266 22.81 -22.02 -94.35
C VAL A 266 22.27 -22.81 -95.54
N SER A 267 21.17 -23.56 -95.35
CA SER A 267 20.52 -24.34 -96.42
C SER A 267 20.16 -23.47 -97.64
N LEU A 268 19.60 -22.27 -97.42
CA LEU A 268 19.29 -21.33 -98.49
C LEU A 268 20.54 -20.77 -99.19
N THR A 269 21.67 -20.62 -98.49
CA THR A 269 22.95 -20.23 -99.12
C THR A 269 23.59 -21.37 -99.92
N GLU A 270 23.43 -22.62 -99.49
CA GLU A 270 23.86 -23.80 -100.23
C GLU A 270 23.01 -24.02 -101.48
N GLU A 271 21.68 -23.91 -101.38
CA GLU A 271 20.78 -23.98 -102.54
C GLU A 271 21.07 -22.85 -103.55
N ASN A 272 21.36 -21.63 -103.09
CA ASN A 272 21.80 -20.55 -103.98
C ASN A 272 23.15 -20.83 -104.65
N ARG A 273 24.08 -21.51 -103.96
CA ARG A 273 25.37 -21.92 -104.52
C ARG A 273 25.19 -23.00 -105.59
N ASP A 274 24.32 -23.97 -105.36
CA ASP A 274 24.05 -25.05 -106.33
C ASP A 274 23.24 -24.55 -107.52
N ASN A 275 22.24 -23.68 -107.31
CA ASN A 275 21.57 -22.95 -108.39
C ASN A 275 22.58 -22.11 -109.21
N ASN A 276 23.55 -21.46 -108.56
CA ASN A 276 24.63 -20.75 -109.28
C ASN A 276 25.54 -21.70 -110.06
N SER A 277 25.82 -22.90 -109.54
CA SER A 277 26.58 -23.96 -110.22
C SER A 277 25.84 -24.48 -111.46
N LEU A 278 24.55 -24.82 -111.31
CA LEU A 278 23.67 -25.23 -112.40
C LEU A 278 23.55 -24.16 -113.49
N LEU A 279 23.46 -22.87 -113.12
CA LEU A 279 23.47 -21.76 -114.08
C LEU A 279 24.79 -21.70 -114.86
N ARG A 280 25.96 -21.93 -114.24
CA ARG A 280 27.24 -22.00 -114.96
C ARG A 280 27.29 -23.20 -115.90
N ILE A 281 26.83 -24.37 -115.46
CA ILE A 281 26.77 -25.59 -116.29
C ILE A 281 25.87 -25.35 -117.51
N ALA A 282 24.66 -24.83 -117.30
CA ALA A 282 23.72 -24.51 -118.37
C ALA A 282 24.24 -23.43 -119.33
N LEU A 283 25.01 -22.44 -118.85
CA LEU A 283 25.68 -21.46 -119.71
C LEU A 283 26.78 -22.11 -120.56
N VAL A 284 27.65 -22.93 -119.97
CA VAL A 284 28.72 -23.65 -120.71
C VAL A 284 28.13 -24.66 -121.70
N GLU A 285 27.06 -25.35 -121.33
CA GLU A 285 26.34 -26.27 -122.22
C GLU A 285 25.67 -25.49 -123.37
N LYS A 286 24.99 -24.37 -123.08
CA LYS A 286 24.45 -23.46 -124.11
C LYS A 286 25.52 -23.00 -125.07
N GLU A 287 26.68 -22.54 -124.59
CA GLU A 287 27.80 -22.19 -125.47
C GLU A 287 28.32 -23.38 -126.27
N SER A 288 28.32 -24.60 -125.70
CA SER A 288 28.71 -25.82 -126.42
C SER A 288 27.72 -26.16 -127.55
N VAL A 289 26.43 -25.91 -127.33
CA VAL A 289 25.35 -26.05 -128.33
C VAL A 289 25.42 -24.94 -129.38
N GLU A 290 25.76 -23.70 -129.00
CA GLU A 290 26.03 -22.63 -129.97
C GLU A 290 27.30 -22.92 -130.79
N ARG A 291 28.34 -23.50 -130.19
CA ARG A 291 29.54 -23.97 -130.90
C ARG A 291 29.21 -25.14 -131.85
N SER A 292 28.38 -26.10 -131.45
CA SER A 292 28.00 -27.24 -132.31
C SER A 292 27.02 -26.82 -133.42
N LEU A 293 26.08 -25.92 -133.15
CA LEU A 293 25.22 -25.27 -134.14
C LEU A 293 26.03 -24.47 -135.17
N ASN A 294 27.08 -23.77 -134.73
CA ASN A 294 28.02 -23.10 -135.62
C ASN A 294 28.92 -24.08 -136.41
N ARG A 295 29.09 -25.34 -135.97
CA ARG A 295 29.70 -26.41 -136.77
C ARG A 295 28.71 -27.08 -137.74
N LEU A 296 27.40 -27.01 -137.47
CA LEU A 296 26.33 -27.38 -138.40
C LEU A 296 26.03 -26.32 -139.47
N LYS A 297 26.72 -25.18 -139.42
CA LYS A 297 26.63 -24.03 -140.34
C LYS A 297 27.27 -24.32 -141.72
N GLY A 298 26.87 -25.43 -142.35
CA GLY A 298 27.36 -25.87 -143.67
C GLY A 298 26.26 -26.15 -144.70
N HIS A 299 25.01 -26.41 -144.27
CA HIS A 299 23.87 -26.60 -145.18
C HIS A 299 22.53 -26.36 -144.47
N ASN A 300 21.50 -25.94 -145.23
CA ASN A 300 20.07 -25.81 -144.82
C ASN A 300 19.63 -24.52 -144.08
N GLU A 301 19.98 -23.34 -144.60
CA GLU A 301 19.52 -22.05 -144.03
C GLU A 301 17.99 -21.86 -144.07
N GLN A 302 17.29 -22.47 -145.04
CA GLN A 302 15.87 -22.22 -145.30
C GLN A 302 14.89 -22.71 -144.22
N LYS A 303 15.27 -23.61 -143.30
CA LYS A 303 14.40 -24.05 -142.19
C LYS A 303 14.57 -23.20 -140.91
N ARG A 304 15.59 -22.35 -140.81
CA ARG A 304 15.92 -21.62 -139.59
C ARG A 304 14.99 -20.42 -139.33
N GLY A 305 14.59 -19.70 -140.39
CA GLY A 305 13.74 -18.51 -140.28
C GLY A 305 12.33 -18.80 -139.72
N ALA A 306 11.72 -19.92 -140.12
CA ALA A 306 10.38 -20.30 -139.66
C ALA A 306 10.32 -20.60 -138.14
N ILE A 307 11.37 -21.20 -137.59
CA ILE A 307 11.42 -21.55 -136.16
C ILE A 307 11.73 -20.31 -135.31
N LEU A 308 12.59 -19.41 -135.79
CA LEU A 308 12.87 -18.14 -135.11
C LEU A 308 11.63 -17.25 -134.99
N GLN A 309 10.83 -17.10 -136.05
CA GLN A 309 9.59 -16.30 -136.00
C GLN A 309 8.53 -16.84 -135.02
N ILE A 310 8.53 -18.15 -134.75
CA ILE A 310 7.66 -18.76 -133.73
C ILE A 310 8.18 -18.43 -132.32
N ALA A 311 9.50 -18.48 -132.10
CA ALA A 311 10.10 -18.09 -130.83
C ALA A 311 9.95 -16.58 -130.53
N GLU A 312 10.18 -15.72 -131.52
CA GLU A 312 10.05 -14.25 -131.39
C GLU A 312 8.62 -13.82 -131.01
N ARG A 313 7.59 -14.52 -131.51
CA ARG A 313 6.19 -14.27 -131.11
C ARG A 313 5.80 -14.87 -129.76
N GLY A 314 6.52 -15.88 -129.28
CA GLY A 314 6.31 -16.45 -127.95
C GLY A 314 6.89 -15.58 -126.83
N LEU A 315 8.10 -15.05 -127.03
CA LEU A 315 8.86 -14.37 -125.97
C LEU A 315 8.37 -12.95 -125.65
N LEU A 316 7.67 -12.28 -126.57
CA LEU A 316 7.14 -10.92 -126.37
C LEU A 316 5.98 -10.80 -125.37
N LYS A 317 5.54 -11.90 -124.74
CA LYS A 317 4.45 -11.91 -123.75
C LYS A 317 4.91 -12.19 -122.30
N VAL A 318 6.21 -12.36 -122.06
CA VAL A 318 6.78 -12.53 -120.71
C VAL A 318 7.92 -11.54 -120.53
N GLY A 319 7.64 -10.40 -119.88
CA GLY A 319 8.59 -9.30 -119.77
C GLY A 319 9.74 -9.60 -118.82
N PHE A 320 10.94 -9.82 -119.36
CA PHE A 320 12.19 -9.81 -118.59
C PHE A 320 13.10 -8.68 -119.09
N GLY A 321 13.31 -7.68 -118.25
CA GLY A 321 14.14 -6.51 -118.56
C GLY A 321 15.63 -6.85 -118.53
N PHE A 322 16.30 -6.72 -119.67
CA PHE A 322 17.72 -7.01 -119.81
C PHE A 322 18.56 -5.76 -119.46
N MET A 323 19.03 -5.63 -118.21
CA MET A 323 20.06 -4.65 -117.88
C MET A 323 21.44 -5.24 -118.23
N ILE A 324 22.07 -4.66 -119.26
CA ILE A 324 23.36 -5.12 -119.77
C ILE A 324 24.51 -4.41 -119.01
N GLY A 325 25.35 -5.20 -118.34
CA GLY A 325 26.50 -4.72 -117.57
C GLY A 325 27.81 -5.21 -118.18
N THR A 326 28.42 -4.39 -119.04
CA THR A 326 29.61 -4.77 -119.81
C THR A 326 30.89 -4.70 -118.97
N GLY A 327 31.69 -5.78 -118.96
CA GLY A 327 33.03 -5.80 -118.38
C GLY A 327 33.87 -6.92 -119.00
N THR A 328 35.03 -6.58 -119.57
CA THR A 328 35.88 -7.51 -120.34
C THR A 328 37.26 -7.73 -119.69
N ASN A 329 37.96 -8.76 -120.20
CA ASN A 329 39.42 -9.05 -120.09
C ASN A 329 39.84 -10.13 -119.06
N GLU A 330 40.13 -11.31 -119.61
CA GLU A 330 41.43 -12.04 -119.59
C GLU A 330 42.22 -12.32 -118.26
N PRO A 331 43.15 -13.31 -118.26
CA PRO A 331 43.28 -14.22 -117.12
C PRO A 331 44.56 -14.12 -116.27
N SER A 332 44.49 -14.72 -115.08
CA SER A 332 45.60 -15.17 -114.23
C SER A 332 45.17 -16.54 -113.66
N LEU A 333 45.88 -17.65 -113.88
CA LEU A 333 47.08 -18.06 -113.13
C LEU A 333 46.77 -18.05 -111.61
N ASP A 334 46.65 -19.19 -110.92
CA ASP A 334 47.74 -20.16 -110.80
C ASP A 334 47.35 -21.63 -110.51
N ASN A 335 48.39 -22.47 -110.44
CA ASN A 335 48.40 -23.94 -110.49
C ASN A 335 48.16 -24.62 -109.13
N SER A 336 47.63 -25.85 -109.15
CA SER A 336 47.81 -26.84 -108.06
C SER A 336 47.63 -28.25 -108.63
N GLY A 337 48.74 -28.96 -108.78
CA GLY A 337 48.82 -30.16 -109.60
C GLY A 337 48.33 -31.45 -108.91
N SER A 338 47.59 -32.27 -109.66
CA SER A 338 47.28 -33.64 -109.26
C SER A 338 48.34 -34.63 -109.80
N ASN A 339 49.15 -35.15 -108.89
CA ASN A 339 49.56 -36.56 -108.79
C ASN A 339 50.41 -37.24 -109.91
N THR A 340 51.07 -38.33 -109.50
CA THR A 340 51.80 -39.35 -110.30
C THR A 340 53.18 -38.98 -110.86
N GLY A 341 54.07 -39.97 -110.98
CA GLY A 341 55.30 -39.87 -111.82
C GLY A 341 56.63 -40.40 -111.25
N GLY A 342 56.71 -40.80 -109.98
CA GLY A 342 57.97 -41.26 -109.36
C GLY A 342 58.30 -42.73 -109.61
N LYS A 343 59.06 -43.05 -110.68
CA LYS A 343 59.73 -44.35 -110.82
C LYS A 343 61.00 -44.37 -109.96
N SER A 344 61.28 -45.50 -109.32
CA SER A 344 62.64 -45.90 -108.97
C SER A 344 62.88 -47.30 -109.53
N ASP A 345 64.06 -47.53 -110.11
CA ASP A 345 64.48 -48.81 -110.70
C ASP A 345 65.68 -49.35 -109.91
N GLY A 346 65.95 -50.65 -110.02
CA GLY A 346 66.81 -51.36 -109.05
C GLY A 346 68.29 -50.94 -109.03
N SER A 347 68.83 -50.77 -107.83
CA SER A 347 70.28 -50.77 -107.55
C SER A 347 70.55 -51.56 -106.27
N GLU A 348 70.95 -52.81 -106.42
CA GLU A 348 70.98 -53.80 -105.32
C GLU A 348 72.13 -53.59 -104.30
N CYS A 349 71.94 -54.15 -103.10
CA CYS A 349 72.97 -54.52 -102.12
C CYS A 349 73.68 -53.47 -101.23
N GLU A 350 73.38 -52.16 -101.27
CA GLU A 350 73.77 -51.24 -100.17
C GLU A 350 72.62 -50.38 -99.61
N GLU A 351 71.61 -50.04 -100.41
CA GLU A 351 70.56 -49.07 -100.03
C GLU A 351 69.54 -49.60 -98.99
N GLU A 352 69.37 -50.92 -98.87
CA GLU A 352 68.48 -51.53 -97.87
C GLU A 352 68.97 -51.26 -96.43
N VAL A 353 70.29 -51.31 -96.20
CA VAL A 353 70.88 -51.06 -94.87
C VAL A 353 70.66 -49.61 -94.46
N VAL A 354 70.80 -48.67 -95.40
CA VAL A 354 70.53 -47.24 -95.18
C VAL A 354 69.03 -46.98 -94.96
N SER A 355 68.16 -47.64 -95.73
CA SER A 355 66.70 -47.53 -95.61
C SER A 355 66.18 -48.09 -94.28
N LEU A 356 66.70 -49.24 -93.85
CA LEU A 356 66.43 -49.84 -92.55
C LEU A 356 66.97 -48.97 -91.42
N ALA A 357 68.22 -48.48 -91.52
CA ALA A 357 68.81 -47.58 -90.54
C ALA A 357 68.01 -46.28 -90.37
N SER A 358 67.56 -45.66 -91.47
CA SER A 358 66.70 -44.46 -91.42
C SER A 358 65.35 -44.72 -90.73
N THR A 359 64.83 -45.94 -90.87
CA THR A 359 63.55 -46.34 -90.29
C THR A 359 63.69 -46.69 -88.81
N VAL A 360 64.77 -47.38 -88.42
CA VAL A 360 65.15 -47.58 -87.01
C VAL A 360 65.43 -46.23 -86.34
N GLU A 361 66.14 -45.31 -86.99
CA GLU A 361 66.41 -43.97 -86.44
C GLU A 361 65.12 -43.16 -86.25
N ARG A 362 64.17 -43.24 -87.20
CA ARG A 362 62.84 -42.63 -87.11
C ARG A 362 62.04 -43.21 -85.94
N ILE A 363 62.04 -44.52 -85.77
CA ILE A 363 61.40 -45.21 -84.62
C ILE A 363 62.07 -44.79 -83.31
N MET A 364 63.40 -44.75 -83.24
CA MET A 364 64.13 -44.30 -82.05
C MET A 364 63.88 -42.82 -81.71
N LYS A 365 63.72 -41.94 -82.72
CA LYS A 365 63.33 -40.53 -82.52
C LYS A 365 61.90 -40.44 -81.97
N ASN A 366 60.95 -41.19 -82.54
CA ASN A 366 59.57 -41.22 -82.05
C ASN A 366 59.48 -41.76 -80.61
N LEU A 367 60.11 -42.90 -80.31
CA LEU A 367 60.16 -43.47 -78.95
C LEU A 367 60.82 -42.52 -77.94
N ARG A 368 61.85 -41.76 -78.34
CA ARG A 368 62.45 -40.72 -77.48
C ARG A 368 61.47 -39.59 -77.20
N LEU A 369 60.73 -39.12 -78.21
CA LEU A 369 59.70 -38.09 -78.04
C LEU A 369 58.60 -38.59 -77.10
N GLU A 370 58.10 -39.81 -77.32
CA GLU A 370 57.08 -40.46 -76.48
C GLU A 370 57.55 -40.61 -75.02
N ILE A 371 58.79 -41.07 -74.79
CA ILE A 371 59.39 -41.12 -73.45
C ILE A 371 59.46 -39.72 -72.80
N THR A 372 59.75 -38.65 -73.55
CA THR A 372 59.72 -37.29 -73.00
C THR A 372 58.31 -36.77 -72.73
N GLN A 373 57.32 -37.19 -73.52
CA GLN A 373 55.91 -36.84 -73.32
C GLN A 373 55.33 -37.56 -72.10
N LEU A 374 55.52 -38.87 -71.99
CA LEU A 374 55.10 -39.67 -70.83
C LEU A 374 55.74 -39.18 -69.53
N ARG A 375 57.02 -38.76 -69.56
CA ARG A 375 57.68 -38.12 -68.40
C ARG A 375 57.04 -36.78 -68.03
N ARG A 376 56.66 -35.96 -69.02
CA ARG A 376 55.97 -34.68 -68.75
C ARG A 376 54.61 -34.92 -68.13
N SER A 377 53.79 -35.82 -68.69
CA SER A 377 52.46 -36.13 -68.16
C SER A 377 52.50 -36.85 -66.80
N LEU A 378 53.56 -37.60 -66.49
CA LEU A 378 53.79 -38.14 -65.15
C LEU A 378 54.07 -37.02 -64.14
N GLU A 379 54.88 -36.03 -64.50
CA GLU A 379 55.22 -34.90 -63.61
C GLU A 379 54.04 -33.94 -63.43
N GLU A 380 53.28 -33.70 -64.51
CA GLU A 380 52.01 -32.99 -64.50
C GLU A 380 51.01 -33.67 -63.54
N SER A 381 50.81 -34.99 -63.68
CA SER A 381 49.96 -35.80 -62.80
C SER A 381 50.42 -35.79 -61.33
N ARG A 382 51.74 -35.74 -61.07
CA ARG A 382 52.27 -35.56 -59.70
C ARG A 382 51.92 -34.18 -59.14
N SER A 383 52.15 -33.12 -59.90
CA SER A 383 51.84 -31.75 -59.46
C SER A 383 50.35 -31.55 -59.19
N ASP A 384 49.47 -32.19 -59.97
CA ASP A 384 48.02 -32.21 -59.70
C ASP A 384 47.66 -33.05 -58.46
N THR A 385 48.38 -34.14 -58.21
CA THR A 385 48.19 -34.96 -57.00
C THR A 385 48.61 -34.20 -55.73
N GLU A 386 49.75 -33.51 -55.76
CA GLU A 386 50.22 -32.63 -54.68
C GLU A 386 49.27 -31.44 -54.46
N ARG A 387 48.77 -30.84 -55.55
CA ARG A 387 47.76 -29.78 -55.49
C ARG A 387 46.46 -30.26 -54.83
N LEU A 388 45.95 -31.43 -55.24
CA LEU A 388 44.76 -32.04 -54.64
C LEU A 388 45.00 -32.40 -53.16
N GLN A 389 46.14 -33.00 -52.81
CA GLN A 389 46.51 -33.28 -51.43
C GLN A 389 46.51 -32.01 -50.57
N SER A 390 47.10 -30.91 -51.03
CA SER A 390 47.11 -29.63 -50.32
C SER A 390 45.72 -29.00 -50.16
N LEU A 391 44.77 -29.35 -51.03
CA LEU A 391 43.37 -28.90 -50.96
C LEU A 391 42.59 -29.76 -49.95
N THR A 392 42.78 -31.08 -49.99
CA THR A 392 42.22 -32.02 -49.00
C THR A 392 42.75 -31.75 -47.59
N GLU A 393 44.03 -31.42 -47.42
CA GLU A 393 44.62 -31.06 -46.13
C GLU A 393 44.00 -29.78 -45.55
N LYS A 394 43.82 -28.73 -46.37
CA LYS A 394 43.11 -27.51 -45.98
C LYS A 394 41.64 -27.78 -45.62
N GLN A 395 40.95 -28.62 -46.40
CA GLN A 395 39.58 -29.04 -46.07
C GLN A 395 39.53 -29.79 -44.74
N ALA A 396 40.47 -30.71 -44.48
CA ALA A 396 40.55 -31.42 -43.21
C ALA A 396 40.83 -30.49 -42.03
N GLN A 397 41.72 -29.50 -42.20
CA GLN A 397 41.97 -28.46 -41.19
C GLN A 397 40.72 -27.64 -40.90
N THR A 398 40.05 -27.07 -41.92
CA THR A 398 38.82 -26.29 -41.72
C THR A 398 37.68 -27.13 -41.13
N ILE A 399 37.57 -28.42 -41.46
CA ILE A 399 36.62 -29.34 -40.81
C ILE A 399 36.97 -29.52 -39.32
N ALA A 400 38.25 -29.67 -38.97
CA ALA A 400 38.67 -29.79 -37.57
C ALA A 400 38.43 -28.51 -36.77
N GLU A 401 38.73 -27.34 -37.35
CA GLU A 401 38.47 -26.02 -36.76
C GLU A 401 36.97 -25.79 -36.53
N ASN A 402 36.14 -26.08 -37.54
CA ASN A 402 34.68 -26.01 -37.40
C ASN A 402 34.14 -27.01 -36.36
N THR A 403 34.71 -28.22 -36.28
CA THR A 403 34.33 -29.24 -35.28
C THR A 403 34.67 -28.81 -33.86
N PHE A 404 35.75 -28.03 -33.68
CA PHE A 404 36.09 -27.44 -32.38
C PHE A 404 35.13 -26.30 -32.03
N TYR A 405 34.89 -25.38 -32.96
CA TYR A 405 33.96 -24.25 -32.76
C TYR A 405 32.52 -24.71 -32.46
N ILE A 406 32.02 -25.76 -33.11
CA ILE A 406 30.71 -26.36 -32.80
C ILE A 406 30.65 -26.83 -31.33
N LYS A 407 31.72 -27.45 -30.81
CA LYS A 407 31.78 -27.87 -29.41
C LYS A 407 31.83 -26.71 -28.43
N GLU A 408 32.56 -25.64 -28.75
CA GLU A 408 32.52 -24.42 -27.92
C GLU A 408 31.12 -23.80 -27.86
N LEU A 409 30.30 -23.96 -28.90
CA LEU A 409 28.89 -23.57 -28.91
C LEU A 409 28.01 -24.55 -28.11
N GLU A 410 28.20 -25.86 -28.24
CA GLU A 410 27.49 -26.90 -27.46
C GLU A 410 27.76 -26.78 -25.94
N ASP A 411 29.02 -26.57 -25.56
CA ASP A 411 29.44 -26.33 -24.16
C ASP A 411 28.85 -25.00 -23.65
N ARG A 412 28.77 -23.96 -24.50
CA ARG A 412 28.14 -22.68 -24.13
C ARG A 412 26.61 -22.80 -23.99
N GLU A 413 25.96 -23.55 -24.87
CA GLU A 413 24.51 -23.79 -24.84
C GLU A 413 24.13 -24.56 -23.58
N THR A 414 24.84 -25.65 -23.26
CA THR A 414 24.59 -26.44 -22.04
C THR A 414 24.84 -25.65 -20.75
N MET A 415 25.89 -24.81 -20.70
CA MET A 415 26.13 -23.89 -19.57
C MET A 415 25.02 -22.83 -19.43
N LEU A 416 24.51 -22.27 -20.54
CA LEU A 416 23.40 -21.31 -20.51
C LEU A 416 22.08 -21.98 -20.09
N ALA A 417 21.81 -23.20 -20.57
CA ALA A 417 20.62 -23.97 -20.17
C ALA A 417 20.61 -24.29 -18.67
N GLN A 418 21.75 -24.64 -18.09
CA GLN A 418 21.90 -24.83 -16.63
C GLN A 418 21.62 -23.53 -15.87
N ASN A 419 22.16 -22.41 -16.33
CA ASN A 419 21.93 -21.08 -15.73
C ASN A 419 20.44 -20.68 -15.76
N VAL A 420 19.75 -20.98 -16.86
CA VAL A 420 18.31 -20.73 -17.00
C VAL A 420 17.48 -21.61 -16.05
N GLU A 421 17.82 -22.89 -15.88
CA GLU A 421 17.10 -23.75 -14.91
C GLU A 421 17.36 -23.33 -13.45
N GLU A 422 18.58 -22.88 -13.12
CA GLU A 422 18.92 -22.33 -11.80
C GLU A 422 18.09 -21.07 -11.49
N LEU A 423 18.03 -20.11 -12.42
CA LEU A 423 17.18 -18.91 -12.31
C LEU A 423 15.69 -19.27 -12.26
N LEU A 424 15.23 -20.27 -13.02
CA LEU A 424 13.85 -20.77 -12.95
C LEU A 424 13.53 -21.48 -11.62
N MET A 425 14.52 -21.89 -10.84
CA MET A 425 14.30 -22.40 -9.48
C MET A 425 14.28 -21.27 -8.45
N GLU A 426 15.16 -20.27 -8.58
CA GLU A 426 15.15 -19.05 -7.74
C GLU A 426 13.83 -18.27 -7.91
N ILE A 427 13.30 -18.17 -9.13
CA ILE A 427 11.99 -17.57 -9.41
C ILE A 427 10.86 -18.33 -8.69
N LYS A 428 10.87 -19.67 -8.68
CA LYS A 428 9.84 -20.46 -7.96
C LYS A 428 9.93 -20.27 -6.45
N GLU A 429 11.13 -20.27 -5.87
CA GLU A 429 11.32 -20.06 -4.43
C GLU A 429 10.88 -18.66 -3.99
N THR A 430 11.18 -17.63 -4.80
CA THR A 430 10.72 -16.25 -4.55
C THR A 430 9.22 -16.05 -4.82
N GLU A 431 8.60 -16.77 -5.76
CA GLU A 431 7.14 -16.81 -5.92
C GLU A 431 6.44 -17.47 -4.71
N GLU A 432 6.99 -18.57 -4.17
CA GLU A 432 6.53 -19.20 -2.93
C GLU A 432 6.71 -18.29 -1.70
N GLU A 433 7.82 -17.53 -1.63
CA GLU A 433 8.05 -16.47 -0.64
C GLU A 433 6.96 -15.40 -0.71
N VAL A 434 6.71 -14.83 -1.89
CA VAL A 434 5.68 -13.81 -2.10
C VAL A 434 4.27 -14.34 -1.79
N ALA A 435 4.00 -15.63 -2.04
CA ALA A 435 2.76 -16.28 -1.63
C ALA A 435 2.63 -16.36 -0.09
N ARG A 436 3.69 -16.77 0.62
CA ARG A 436 3.73 -16.82 2.11
C ARG A 436 3.48 -15.44 2.73
N TRP A 437 4.15 -14.39 2.23
CA TRP A 437 3.93 -13.02 2.73
C TRP A 437 2.52 -12.51 2.44
N ARG A 438 1.93 -12.87 1.28
CA ARG A 438 0.55 -12.51 0.96
C ARG A 438 -0.45 -13.13 1.94
N GLU A 439 -0.32 -14.43 2.23
CA GLU A 439 -1.18 -15.12 3.21
C GLU A 439 -1.05 -14.50 4.61
N ALA A 440 0.17 -14.17 5.04
CA ALA A 440 0.40 -13.47 6.32
C ALA A 440 -0.32 -12.11 6.37
N CYS A 441 -0.19 -11.28 5.33
CA CYS A 441 -0.89 -10.00 5.23
C CYS A 441 -2.42 -10.14 5.21
N GLU A 442 -2.97 -11.15 4.54
CA GLU A 442 -4.41 -11.43 4.53
C GLU A 442 -4.93 -11.82 5.92
N LEU A 443 -4.16 -12.63 6.67
CA LEU A 443 -4.47 -12.98 8.06
C LEU A 443 -4.37 -11.77 9.01
N GLU A 444 -3.39 -10.89 8.85
CA GLU A 444 -3.27 -9.65 9.62
C GLU A 444 -4.43 -8.68 9.34
N VAL A 445 -4.87 -8.56 8.09
CA VAL A 445 -6.03 -7.73 7.70
C VAL A 445 -7.33 -8.26 8.33
N GLU A 446 -7.56 -9.58 8.29
CA GLU A 446 -8.75 -10.16 8.91
C GLU A 446 -8.69 -10.08 10.44
N ALA A 447 -7.51 -10.24 11.07
CA ALA A 447 -7.33 -10.00 12.50
C ALA A 447 -7.61 -8.53 12.88
N GLY A 448 -7.09 -7.57 12.11
CA GLY A 448 -7.35 -6.14 12.29
C GLY A 448 -8.84 -5.79 12.17
N LYS A 449 -9.53 -6.38 11.19
CA LYS A 449 -10.98 -6.27 11.00
C LYS A 449 -11.77 -6.79 12.20
N ASN A 450 -11.42 -7.95 12.74
CA ASN A 450 -12.06 -8.48 13.96
C ASN A 450 -11.86 -7.55 15.18
N VAL A 451 -10.68 -6.92 15.31
CA VAL A 451 -10.42 -5.91 16.36
C VAL A 451 -11.25 -4.64 16.16
N VAL A 452 -11.49 -4.19 14.92
CA VAL A 452 -12.39 -3.07 14.63
C VAL A 452 -13.84 -3.41 15.01
N ASP A 453 -14.34 -4.59 14.60
CA ASP A 453 -15.69 -5.04 14.94
C ASP A 453 -15.91 -5.11 16.46
N ASP A 454 -14.92 -5.60 17.24
CA ASP A 454 -15.00 -5.63 18.70
C ASP A 454 -14.94 -4.23 19.32
N ARG A 455 -14.14 -3.31 18.77
CA ARG A 455 -14.14 -1.90 19.21
C ARG A 455 -15.48 -1.21 18.94
N ASP A 456 -16.16 -1.50 17.83
CA ASP A 456 -17.48 -0.94 17.53
C ASP A 456 -18.60 -1.55 18.38
N LYS A 457 -18.50 -2.84 18.76
CA LYS A 457 -19.37 -3.44 19.79
C LYS A 457 -19.22 -2.72 21.13
N VAL A 458 -17.99 -2.50 21.59
CA VAL A 458 -17.70 -1.76 22.84
C VAL A 458 -18.16 -0.30 22.76
N ALA A 459 -17.89 0.39 21.65
CA ALA A 459 -18.35 1.77 21.44
C ALA A 459 -19.88 1.89 21.44
N SER A 460 -20.58 0.88 20.92
CA SER A 460 -22.05 0.82 20.94
C SER A 460 -22.60 0.62 22.36
N ILE A 461 -21.98 -0.25 23.16
CA ILE A 461 -22.33 -0.44 24.58
C ILE A 461 -22.08 0.85 25.37
N LEU A 462 -20.92 1.50 25.19
CA LEU A 462 -20.58 2.75 25.88
C LEU A 462 -21.53 3.90 25.50
N LYS A 463 -21.96 4.00 24.24
CA LYS A 463 -23.03 4.94 23.82
C LYS A 463 -24.35 4.65 24.54
N GLN A 464 -24.71 3.37 24.72
CA GLN A 464 -25.94 3.00 25.44
C GLN A 464 -25.87 3.36 26.93
N GLU A 465 -24.75 3.12 27.61
CA GLU A 465 -24.58 3.52 29.02
C GLU A 465 -24.50 5.05 29.18
N LEU A 466 -23.94 5.78 28.22
CA LEU A 466 -23.94 7.24 28.20
C LEU A 466 -25.37 7.80 28.10
N GLU A 467 -26.21 7.28 27.20
CA GLU A 467 -27.60 7.73 27.09
C GLU A 467 -28.45 7.31 28.31
N LYS A 468 -28.19 6.14 28.93
CA LYS A 468 -28.82 5.74 30.21
C LYS A 468 -28.46 6.71 31.35
N THR A 469 -27.17 7.03 31.52
CA THR A 469 -26.70 7.91 32.60
C THR A 469 -27.15 9.36 32.40
N LYS A 470 -27.18 9.84 31.16
CA LYS A 470 -27.77 11.12 30.75
C LYS A 470 -29.28 11.19 31.06
N ALA A 471 -30.06 10.18 30.70
CA ALA A 471 -31.48 10.12 31.06
C ALA A 471 -31.72 10.09 32.58
N ALA A 472 -30.86 9.38 33.34
CA ALA A 472 -30.91 9.39 34.80
C ALA A 472 -30.56 10.76 35.40
N LEU A 473 -29.59 11.48 34.81
CA LEU A 473 -29.24 12.85 35.17
C LEU A 473 -30.39 13.83 34.89
N ASP A 474 -31.04 13.73 33.73
CA ASP A 474 -32.21 14.56 33.39
C ASP A 474 -33.38 14.35 34.36
N ILE A 475 -33.65 13.09 34.74
CA ILE A 475 -34.63 12.76 35.79
C ILE A 475 -34.21 13.34 37.15
N SER A 476 -32.92 13.36 37.49
CA SER A 476 -32.41 13.97 38.72
C SER A 476 -32.56 15.49 38.70
N ASN A 477 -32.22 16.14 37.58
CA ASN A 477 -32.39 17.58 37.37
C ASN A 477 -33.87 18.01 37.41
N GLY A 478 -34.78 17.18 36.88
CA GLY A 478 -36.22 17.39 37.03
C GLY A 478 -36.67 17.32 38.50
N LYS A 479 -36.17 16.34 39.27
CA LYS A 479 -36.42 16.23 40.71
C LYS A 479 -35.81 17.38 41.53
N LEU A 480 -34.69 17.94 41.09
CA LEU A 480 -34.07 19.13 41.69
C LEU A 480 -35.01 20.34 41.52
N LYS A 481 -35.42 20.64 40.28
CA LYS A 481 -36.34 21.75 39.97
C LYS A 481 -37.66 21.66 40.73
N LEU A 482 -38.26 20.48 40.81
CA LEU A 482 -39.48 20.27 41.61
C LEU A 482 -39.26 20.50 43.12
N LYS A 483 -38.05 20.28 43.65
CA LYS A 483 -37.71 20.64 45.04
C LYS A 483 -37.47 22.14 45.22
N GLU A 484 -36.86 22.81 44.23
CA GLU A 484 -36.67 24.26 44.21
C GLU A 484 -38.02 24.99 44.15
N GLU A 485 -38.92 24.55 43.27
CA GLU A 485 -40.31 25.03 43.17
C GLU A 485 -41.09 24.77 44.47
N LEU A 486 -40.98 23.58 45.06
CA LEU A 486 -41.61 23.26 46.34
C LEU A 486 -41.07 24.11 47.50
N ALA A 487 -39.75 24.38 47.52
CA ALA A 487 -39.13 25.26 48.51
C ALA A 487 -39.61 26.71 48.33
N ALA A 488 -39.69 27.22 47.10
CA ALA A 488 -40.25 28.55 46.81
C ALA A 488 -41.74 28.64 47.20
N ALA A 489 -42.53 27.60 46.94
CA ALA A 489 -43.92 27.50 47.39
C ALA A 489 -44.04 27.48 48.92
N ALA A 490 -43.17 26.74 49.62
CA ALA A 490 -43.13 26.72 51.09
C ALA A 490 -42.76 28.08 51.68
N MET A 491 -41.73 28.75 51.13
CA MET A 491 -41.29 30.08 51.56
C MET A 491 -42.37 31.15 51.33
N THR A 492 -43.08 31.11 50.19
CA THR A 492 -44.20 32.03 49.93
C THR A 492 -45.42 31.75 50.82
N ALA A 493 -45.72 30.48 51.11
CA ALA A 493 -46.76 30.10 52.06
C ALA A 493 -46.43 30.51 53.51
N GLN A 494 -45.18 30.34 53.95
CA GLN A 494 -44.69 30.83 55.23
C GLN A 494 -44.83 32.36 55.32
N ALA A 495 -44.34 33.09 54.33
CA ALA A 495 -44.43 34.55 54.30
C ALA A 495 -45.89 35.06 54.20
N ALA A 496 -46.84 34.24 53.74
CA ALA A 496 -48.27 34.55 53.81
C ALA A 496 -48.85 34.28 55.21
N ALA A 497 -48.45 33.17 55.86
CA ALA A 497 -48.85 32.84 57.23
C ALA A 497 -48.32 33.85 58.25
N GLU A 498 -47.06 34.27 58.13
CA GLU A 498 -46.44 35.30 58.98
C GLU A 498 -47.16 36.64 58.89
N ARG A 499 -47.52 37.09 57.67
CA ARG A 499 -48.36 38.29 57.47
C ARG A 499 -49.75 38.12 58.09
N SER A 500 -50.34 36.94 58.00
CA SER A 500 -51.64 36.64 58.62
C SER A 500 -51.56 36.68 60.16
N LEU A 501 -50.46 36.19 60.74
CA LEU A 501 -50.19 36.27 62.18
C LEU A 501 -49.99 37.72 62.63
N GLN A 502 -49.16 38.50 61.94
CA GLN A 502 -48.97 39.94 62.20
C GLN A 502 -50.29 40.74 62.13
N LEU A 503 -51.19 40.38 61.21
CA LEU A 503 -52.55 40.95 61.11
C LEU A 503 -53.49 40.48 62.24
N ALA A 504 -53.28 39.28 62.80
CA ALA A 504 -54.01 38.80 63.97
C ALA A 504 -53.51 39.48 65.26
N ASP A 505 -52.20 39.60 65.43
CA ASP A 505 -51.57 40.20 66.62
C ASP A 505 -51.86 41.70 66.73
N SER A 506 -51.79 42.44 65.60
CA SER A 506 -52.17 43.87 65.57
C SER A 506 -53.64 44.10 65.92
N ARG A 507 -54.57 43.28 65.38
CA ARG A 507 -55.99 43.29 65.79
C ARG A 507 -56.17 42.89 67.26
N ALA A 508 -55.40 41.94 67.76
CA ALA A 508 -55.47 41.52 69.17
C ALA A 508 -54.89 42.58 70.12
N ALA A 509 -53.94 43.40 69.67
CA ALA A 509 -53.45 44.58 70.40
C ALA A 509 -54.51 45.70 70.41
N GLU A 510 -55.12 46.01 69.27
CA GLU A 510 -56.23 46.98 69.16
C GLU A 510 -57.42 46.58 70.07
N LEU A 511 -57.81 45.30 70.06
CA LEU A 511 -58.86 44.78 70.93
C LEU A 511 -58.47 44.82 72.42
N ARG A 512 -57.20 44.58 72.77
CA ARG A 512 -56.71 44.75 74.16
C ARG A 512 -56.85 46.18 74.64
N VAL A 513 -56.34 47.16 73.88
CA VAL A 513 -56.49 48.59 74.18
C VAL A 513 -57.98 48.98 74.29
N ARG A 514 -58.86 48.41 73.46
CA ARG A 514 -60.30 48.66 73.55
C ARG A 514 -60.94 48.02 74.79
N ILE A 515 -60.50 46.85 75.22
CA ILE A 515 -60.94 46.19 76.47
C ILE A 515 -60.45 46.98 77.69
N GLU A 516 -59.17 47.40 77.69
CA GLU A 516 -58.58 48.23 78.74
C GLU A 516 -59.35 49.55 78.91
N GLU A 517 -59.68 50.24 77.81
CA GLU A 517 -60.51 51.44 77.84
C GLU A 517 -61.95 51.17 78.35
N LEU A 518 -62.56 50.03 77.99
CA LEU A 518 -63.87 49.65 78.52
C LEU A 518 -63.82 49.27 80.02
N THR A 519 -62.72 48.66 80.48
CA THR A 519 -62.49 48.36 81.90
C THR A 519 -62.25 49.65 82.68
N ARG A 520 -61.46 50.59 82.15
CA ARG A 520 -61.29 51.94 82.70
C ARG A 520 -62.63 52.68 82.83
N GLN A 521 -63.50 52.58 81.82
CA GLN A 521 -64.87 53.12 81.87
C GLN A 521 -65.76 52.40 82.90
N LEU A 522 -65.59 51.09 83.12
CA LEU A 522 -66.28 50.35 84.18
C LEU A 522 -65.77 50.73 85.58
N GLU A 523 -64.47 50.96 85.77
CA GLU A 523 -63.90 51.44 87.03
C GLU A 523 -64.34 52.88 87.34
N GLU A 524 -64.41 53.76 86.32
CA GLU A 524 -65.03 55.08 86.43
C GLU A 524 -66.53 55.02 86.75
N ALA A 525 -67.26 54.02 86.26
CA ALA A 525 -68.67 53.81 86.59
C ALA A 525 -68.85 53.25 88.01
N GLU A 526 -68.07 52.23 88.40
CA GLU A 526 -68.16 51.62 89.73
C GLU A 526 -67.71 52.60 90.83
N SER A 527 -66.72 53.44 90.58
CA SER A 527 -66.33 54.49 91.54
C SER A 527 -67.41 55.57 91.70
N ARG A 528 -68.14 55.93 90.63
CA ARG A 528 -69.34 56.78 90.70
C ARG A 528 -70.52 56.10 91.41
N GLU A 529 -70.67 54.78 91.28
CA GLU A 529 -71.70 54.00 91.98
C GLU A 529 -71.37 53.81 93.47
N ARG A 530 -70.12 53.48 93.82
CA ARG A 530 -69.62 53.41 95.21
C ARG A 530 -69.72 54.74 95.96
N SER A 531 -69.70 55.88 95.26
CA SER A 531 -69.94 57.20 95.85
C SER A 531 -71.42 57.53 96.07
N ASN A 532 -72.36 56.70 95.60
CA ASN A 532 -73.80 56.92 95.70
C ASN A 532 -74.58 55.73 96.30
N CYS A 533 -74.54 55.65 97.65
CA CYS A 533 -75.52 54.94 98.49
C CYS A 533 -75.41 53.38 98.61
N PRO A 534 -76.13 52.74 99.57
CA PRO A 534 -75.50 51.70 100.39
C PRO A 534 -75.97 50.23 100.18
N LYS A 535 -75.09 49.30 100.60
CA LYS A 535 -75.35 47.92 101.04
C LYS A 535 -76.62 47.23 100.50
N VAL A 536 -76.53 46.68 99.28
CA VAL A 536 -77.41 45.58 98.81
C VAL A 536 -76.62 44.26 98.80
N ARG A 537 -77.35 43.13 98.83
CA ARG A 537 -76.85 41.81 99.26
C ARG A 537 -76.17 41.03 98.13
N HIS A 538 -75.35 40.04 98.51
CA HIS A 538 -74.82 39.02 97.60
C HIS A 538 -75.93 38.42 96.71
N ILE A 539 -75.74 38.51 95.40
CA ILE A 539 -76.43 37.66 94.42
C ILE A 539 -75.37 36.76 93.80
N CYS A 540 -75.49 35.46 94.06
CA CYS A 540 -74.55 34.45 93.58
C CYS A 540 -74.72 34.21 92.06
N TRP A 541 -73.62 34.32 91.31
CA TRP A 541 -73.63 34.03 89.87
C TRP A 541 -73.79 32.51 89.60
N PRO A 542 -74.75 32.08 88.75
CA PRO A 542 -75.09 30.67 88.61
C PRO A 542 -74.14 29.90 87.67
N TRP A 543 -73.06 29.35 88.22
CA TRP A 543 -72.20 28.39 87.52
C TRP A 543 -72.86 27.00 87.33
N ARG A 544 -73.65 26.83 86.25
CA ARG A 544 -73.69 25.60 85.41
C ARG A 544 -74.80 25.60 84.34
N ALA A 545 -74.40 25.48 83.07
CA ALA A 545 -75.20 24.81 82.03
C ALA A 545 -74.37 24.46 80.76
N LEU A 546 -73.33 23.62 80.87
CA LEU A 546 -72.81 22.80 79.76
C LEU A 546 -71.77 21.77 80.26
N LYS A 547 -72.26 20.66 80.84
CA LYS A 547 -71.46 19.45 81.07
C LYS A 547 -72.13 18.29 80.33
N VAL A 548 -71.62 17.97 79.15
CA VAL A 548 -71.95 16.73 78.43
C VAL A 548 -70.85 15.71 78.73
N ASN A 549 -71.25 14.46 78.93
CA ASN A 549 -70.40 13.43 79.56
C ASN A 549 -69.49 12.68 78.58
N PRO A 550 -68.42 12.02 79.08
CA PRO A 550 -67.53 11.18 78.28
C PRO A 550 -68.11 9.78 77.97
N ALA A 551 -67.37 9.05 77.13
CA ALA A 551 -67.41 7.61 76.84
C ALA A 551 -68.35 7.07 75.72
N ASN A 552 -67.69 6.70 74.61
CA ASN A 552 -67.80 5.43 73.87
C ASN A 552 -69.10 4.99 73.13
N ASN A 553 -69.01 5.11 71.79
CA ASN A 553 -69.09 4.02 70.79
C ASN A 553 -70.38 3.83 69.94
N THR A 554 -70.18 3.26 68.75
CA THR A 554 -71.12 2.72 67.75
C THR A 554 -72.07 3.66 66.97
N ASN A 555 -71.60 4.09 65.79
CA ASN A 555 -72.31 4.12 64.49
C ASN A 555 -73.83 4.42 64.42
N THR A 556 -74.22 5.54 63.80
CA THR A 556 -74.67 5.51 62.38
C THR A 556 -74.87 6.88 61.70
N ARG A 557 -74.42 6.96 60.44
CA ARG A 557 -75.08 7.66 59.31
C ARG A 557 -75.35 9.18 59.39
N ALA A 558 -74.29 9.98 59.44
CA ALA A 558 -74.24 11.26 58.69
C ALA A 558 -73.56 11.03 57.31
N GLN A 559 -73.74 11.95 56.34
CA GLN A 559 -73.40 11.68 54.94
C GLN A 559 -71.90 11.61 54.63
N ARG A 560 -71.53 10.64 53.78
CA ARG A 560 -70.23 10.57 53.11
C ARG A 560 -70.10 11.70 52.09
N VAL A 561 -69.00 12.44 52.12
CA VAL A 561 -68.42 13.06 50.90
C VAL A 561 -66.96 12.64 50.79
N ARG A 562 -66.69 11.63 49.96
CA ARG A 562 -65.33 11.37 49.48
C ARG A 562 -64.97 12.43 48.45
N ARG A 563 -63.93 13.22 48.69
CA ARG A 563 -63.15 13.93 47.66
C ARG A 563 -61.66 13.88 47.98
N MET A 564 -61.09 12.68 47.89
CA MET A 564 -59.66 12.56 47.56
C MET A 564 -59.49 12.92 46.08
N LEU A 565 -58.36 13.52 45.71
CA LEU A 565 -58.07 13.84 44.31
C LEU A 565 -57.86 12.55 43.50
N PRO A 566 -58.46 12.38 42.30
CA PRO A 566 -58.45 11.11 41.57
C PRO A 566 -57.09 10.58 41.10
N GLU A 567 -56.01 11.38 41.14
CA GLU A 567 -54.75 11.08 40.45
C GLU A 567 -53.71 10.35 41.32
N MET A 568 -53.87 10.33 42.65
CA MET A 568 -52.92 9.65 43.56
C MET A 568 -53.28 8.19 43.87
N GLN A 569 -54.10 7.54 43.03
CA GLN A 569 -54.52 6.14 43.23
C GLN A 569 -53.82 5.13 42.28
N ALA A 570 -52.81 5.58 41.52
CA ALA A 570 -52.05 4.75 40.57
C ALA A 570 -50.73 4.15 41.11
N LEU A 571 -50.36 4.42 42.37
CA LEU A 571 -49.04 4.08 42.94
C LEU A 571 -49.07 3.02 44.07
N LEU A 572 -50.08 2.14 44.09
CA LEU A 572 -50.17 1.03 45.08
C LEU A 572 -50.39 -0.36 44.46
N HIS A 573 -50.01 -0.54 43.18
CA HIS A 573 -49.86 -1.86 42.57
C HIS A 573 -48.67 -1.88 41.59
N TYR A 574 -47.46 -2.10 42.10
CA TYR A 574 -46.46 -2.99 41.49
C TYR A 574 -45.45 -3.41 42.55
N ASN A 575 -45.37 -4.71 42.82
CA ASN A 575 -44.41 -5.31 43.75
C ASN A 575 -44.13 -6.77 43.31
N VAL A 576 -43.73 -6.90 42.04
CA VAL A 576 -42.99 -7.99 41.39
C VAL A 576 -42.10 -7.32 40.36
#